data_AF-A0ABD2HC56-F1
#
_entry.id   AF-A0ABD2HC56-F1
#
_cell.length_a   1.000
_cell.length_b   1.000
_cell.length_c   1.000
_cell.angle_alpha   90.00
_cell.angle_beta   90.00
_cell.angle_gamma   90.00
#
_symmetry.space_group_name_H-M   'P 1'
#
loop_
_entity.id
_entity.type
_entity.pdbx_description
1 polymer ?
#
loop_
_entity_poly.entity_id
_entity_poly.type
_entity_poly.pdbx_seq_one_letter_code
_entity_poly.pdbx_strand_id
1 'polypeptide(L)'
;MEEVDKILIHALKQVGTEVSEETGSVRQFSSELIVEAVVRCVRVIDPGLGGALPTSLPPGMSARFRVGMSLAQACQDIGYKGEIGYQTFLYSNEPEIRSLLMFLVEKLPRESAEASDQPQGKSAVLQRAIAAAIRAQLSVPWLPPNCRLPLHSQTQSPGALHSFHVQPLSLAHCSPGKKPLKEVKDYHRDILPPVTAQPSHHASVVASILEQHTAELSAAQEWDSEWNSQGLLSRLKPQEYRSRKLTRLRKRIEEQLRSAALPSPESASGGPRPTGDLSELLQAFRGSAPSDHTLTKGSHFTHTQKFTFTKTEPSTSIPFVHQSDSDVQLRQQEEQLSLQEQQLCSEVDQLTADMKHMTVTHAQVLDELKQRELGNSEKEEKMQVKKKTIDLLPDSDDNLQKLKALVEASAKRVVHLASQWEKHRAPLIDEHRRLKEICSRQDLESSQKLSEIKSVHDKIRVSTEEAKKKEETYKQLVTELENLPQDASRSAYTQRILEIVSNIKKQKEEITKILSDTKDLQKEINSLTGKLDRTFAVTDELVFKDAKKDESVRKSYKYLAALHENCNQLIQTIEYTGTILREIRDLEEQIETENGSKTVANLERILSDYKAIRQENSALAAKVREG
;
A
#
# COMPACT_ATOMS: atom_id res chain seq x y z
N MET A 1 56.06 28.09 -6.18
CA MET A 1 56.87 27.75 -4.99
C MET A 1 56.63 28.79 -3.89
N GLU A 2 56.91 30.08 -4.11
CA GLU A 2 56.71 31.13 -3.09
C GLU A 2 55.24 31.31 -2.63
N GLU A 3 54.25 31.12 -3.52
CA GLU A 3 52.83 31.21 -3.14
C GLU A 3 52.39 30.08 -2.20
N VAL A 4 52.91 28.86 -2.41
CA VAL A 4 52.62 27.70 -1.55
C VAL A 4 53.23 27.91 -0.17
N ASP A 5 54.47 28.39 -0.11
CA ASP A 5 55.14 28.70 1.16
C ASP A 5 54.38 29.79 1.94
N LYS A 6 53.84 30.82 1.27
CA LYS A 6 53.00 31.84 1.91
C LYS A 6 51.70 31.26 2.50
N ILE A 7 51.04 30.35 1.78
CA ILE A 7 49.82 29.68 2.27
C ILE A 7 50.14 28.80 3.48
N LEU A 8 51.24 28.04 3.43
CA LEU A 8 51.69 27.21 4.55
C LEU A 8 52.03 28.06 5.78
N ILE A 9 52.78 29.14 5.62
CA ILE A 9 53.13 30.05 6.72
C ILE A 9 51.87 30.66 7.34
N HIS A 10 50.89 31.05 6.53
CA HIS A 10 49.61 31.57 7.02
C HIS A 10 48.82 30.51 7.81
N ALA A 11 48.72 29.28 7.29
CA ALA A 11 48.05 28.18 7.99
C ALA A 11 48.76 27.82 9.31
N LEU A 12 50.09 27.81 9.34
CA LEU A 12 50.87 27.56 10.55
C LEU A 12 50.68 28.64 11.63
N LYS A 13 50.53 29.91 11.21
CA LYS A 13 50.18 31.02 12.12
C LYS A 13 48.77 30.87 12.69
N GLN A 14 47.80 30.40 11.90
CA GLN A 14 46.43 30.12 12.38
C GLN A 14 46.39 28.99 13.42
N VAL A 15 47.25 27.97 13.26
CA VAL A 15 47.46 26.90 14.24
C VAL A 15 48.25 27.38 15.47
N GLY A 16 48.71 28.63 15.45
CA GLY A 16 49.34 29.35 16.56
C GLY A 16 50.87 29.35 16.54
N THR A 17 51.53 28.72 15.56
CA THR A 17 53.00 28.63 15.49
C THR A 17 53.64 30.03 15.38
N GLU A 18 54.62 30.34 16.23
CA GLU A 18 55.27 31.65 16.27
C GLU A 18 56.30 31.81 15.15
N VAL A 19 55.81 32.19 13.96
CA VAL A 19 56.64 32.42 12.77
C VAL A 19 56.85 33.93 12.57
N SER A 20 58.12 34.38 12.58
CA SER A 20 58.50 35.79 12.41
C SER A 20 57.96 36.39 11.09
N GLU A 21 57.55 37.66 11.10
CA GLU A 21 56.95 38.35 9.95
C GLU A 21 57.91 38.51 8.75
N GLU A 22 59.22 38.35 8.97
CA GLU A 22 60.25 38.44 7.93
C GLU A 22 60.52 37.10 7.20
N THR A 23 59.94 35.99 7.66
CA THR A 23 60.16 34.68 7.02
C THR A 23 59.21 34.45 5.84
N GLY A 24 59.76 34.52 4.62
CA GLY A 24 59.01 34.41 3.35
C GLY A 24 59.03 33.02 2.71
N SER A 25 59.83 32.07 3.22
CA SER A 25 59.95 30.72 2.66
C SER A 25 60.26 29.67 3.74
N VAL A 26 59.82 28.44 3.48
CA VAL A 26 60.09 27.25 4.33
C VAL A 26 61.60 26.97 4.49
N ARG A 27 62.43 27.48 3.58
CA ARG A 27 63.92 27.40 3.67
C ARG A 27 64.51 28.06 4.91
N GLN A 28 63.83 29.05 5.48
CA GLN A 28 64.31 29.83 6.62
C GLN A 28 63.91 29.20 7.96
N PHE A 29 63.21 28.05 7.94
CA PHE A 29 62.75 27.42 9.17
C PHE A 29 63.90 26.69 9.86
N SER A 30 64.08 26.96 11.15
CA SER A 30 64.97 26.18 12.00
C SER A 30 64.35 24.82 12.33
N SER A 31 65.18 23.84 12.69
CA SER A 31 64.70 22.52 13.13
C SER A 31 63.79 22.60 14.36
N GLU A 32 63.98 23.62 15.21
CA GLU A 32 63.10 23.90 16.35
C GLU A 32 61.72 24.38 15.90
N LEU A 33 61.65 25.31 14.94
CA LEU A 33 60.38 25.80 14.38
C LEU A 33 59.62 24.72 13.62
N ILE A 34 60.34 23.83 12.91
CA ILE A 34 59.73 22.69 12.20
C ILE A 34 59.08 21.72 13.17
N VAL A 35 59.80 21.34 14.24
CA VAL A 35 59.28 20.43 15.26
C VAL A 35 58.07 21.04 15.94
N GLU A 36 58.15 22.32 16.29
CA GLU A 36 57.04 23.05 16.89
C GLU A 36 55.80 23.11 15.97
N ALA A 37 55.99 23.47 14.69
CA ALA A 37 54.93 23.52 13.70
C ALA A 37 54.24 22.16 13.54
N VAL A 38 55.02 21.08 13.41
CA VAL A 38 54.49 19.73 13.23
C VAL A 38 53.74 19.24 14.48
N VAL A 39 54.31 19.43 15.68
CA VAL A 39 53.65 19.05 16.95
C VAL A 39 52.32 19.78 17.10
N ARG A 40 52.27 21.09 16.79
CA ARG A 40 51.04 21.87 16.89
C ARG A 40 49.99 21.43 15.87
N CYS A 41 50.39 21.16 14.62
CA CYS A 41 49.48 20.57 13.63
C CYS A 41 48.93 19.21 14.08
N VAL A 42 49.79 18.32 14.58
CA VAL A 42 49.39 16.99 15.08
C VAL A 42 48.41 17.11 16.25
N ARG A 43 48.61 18.04 17.19
CA ARG A 43 47.68 18.28 18.32
C ARG A 43 46.29 18.72 17.87
N VAL A 44 46.19 19.48 16.79
CA VAL A 44 44.92 19.95 16.25
C VAL A 44 44.21 18.84 15.47
N ILE A 45 44.96 17.97 14.78
CA ILE A 45 44.41 16.84 14.01
C ILE A 45 43.96 15.71 14.94
N ASP A 46 44.81 15.32 15.89
CA ASP A 46 44.52 14.29 16.89
C ASP A 46 45.06 14.73 18.26
N PRO A 47 44.17 15.21 19.17
CA PRO A 47 44.54 15.62 20.52
C PRO A 47 45.18 14.50 21.35
N GLY A 48 44.87 13.24 21.07
CA GLY A 48 45.40 12.08 21.79
C GLY A 48 46.87 11.81 21.46
N LEU A 49 47.22 11.81 20.17
CA LEU A 49 48.59 11.63 19.70
C LEU A 49 49.47 12.87 19.96
N GLY A 50 48.92 14.08 19.76
CA GLY A 50 49.68 15.32 19.91
C GLY A 50 49.97 15.72 21.36
N GLY A 51 49.15 15.27 22.32
CA GLY A 51 49.34 15.58 23.75
C GLY A 51 50.62 14.97 24.35
N ALA A 52 51.08 13.84 23.81
CA ALA A 52 52.28 13.13 24.28
C ALA A 52 53.60 13.69 23.72
N LEU A 53 53.54 14.59 22.73
CA LEU A 53 54.72 15.10 22.01
C LEU A 53 55.21 16.45 22.58
N PRO A 54 56.53 16.62 22.82
CA PRO A 54 57.09 17.89 23.28
C PRO A 54 57.20 18.91 22.14
N THR A 55 56.84 20.17 22.39
CA THR A 55 56.89 21.27 21.41
C THR A 55 58.29 21.87 21.23
N SER A 56 59.26 21.48 22.05
CA SER A 56 60.64 21.99 22.00
C SER A 56 61.65 20.85 21.90
N LEU A 57 62.73 21.05 21.13
CA LEU A 57 63.81 20.08 21.02
C LEU A 57 64.68 20.05 22.30
N PRO A 58 64.93 18.88 22.91
CA PRO A 58 65.83 18.75 24.06
C PRO A 58 67.29 19.09 23.71
N PRO A 59 68.16 19.49 24.67
CA PRO A 59 69.55 19.83 24.38
C PRO A 59 70.44 18.60 24.01
N GLY A 60 70.07 17.39 24.42
CA GLY A 60 70.84 16.16 24.18
C GLY A 60 70.47 15.45 22.87
N MET A 61 71.47 15.05 22.07
CA MET A 61 71.26 14.38 20.76
C MET A 61 70.46 13.08 20.83
N SER A 62 70.65 12.26 21.87
CA SER A 62 69.87 11.02 22.05
C SER A 62 68.39 11.28 22.36
N ALA A 63 68.07 12.38 23.03
CA ALA A 63 66.71 12.80 23.29
C ALA A 63 66.06 13.41 22.04
N ARG A 64 66.81 14.19 21.26
CA ARG A 64 66.38 14.69 19.94
C ARG A 64 66.02 13.57 18.97
N PHE A 65 66.82 12.49 18.94
CA PHE A 65 66.53 11.30 18.13
C PHE A 65 65.19 10.67 18.52
N ARG A 66 64.93 10.48 19.81
CA ARG A 66 63.65 9.90 20.29
C ARG A 66 62.46 10.77 19.90
N VAL A 67 62.55 12.09 20.10
CA VAL A 67 61.49 13.04 19.72
C VAL A 67 61.24 13.00 18.21
N GLY A 68 62.29 13.02 17.39
CA GLY A 68 62.16 12.93 15.93
C GLY A 68 61.54 11.61 15.46
N MET A 69 61.84 10.49 16.13
CA MET A 69 61.22 9.20 15.82
C MET A 69 59.75 9.13 16.24
N SER A 70 59.41 9.65 17.42
CA SER A 70 58.02 9.74 17.88
C SER A 70 57.16 10.65 16.99
N LEU A 71 57.75 11.74 16.48
CA LEU A 71 57.08 12.62 15.50
C LEU A 71 56.85 11.93 14.16
N ALA A 72 57.86 11.22 13.65
CA ALA A 72 57.72 10.45 12.42
C ALA A 72 56.61 9.40 12.54
N GLN A 73 56.56 8.68 13.67
CA GLN A 73 55.51 7.69 13.93
C GLN A 73 54.13 8.34 13.99
N ALA A 74 53.98 9.46 14.72
CA ALA A 74 52.70 10.17 14.80
C ALA A 74 52.22 10.65 13.42
N CYS A 75 53.12 11.15 12.56
CA CYS A 75 52.77 11.54 11.19
C CYS A 75 52.39 10.33 10.31
N GLN A 76 53.02 9.18 10.50
CA GLN A 76 52.64 7.93 9.82
C GLN A 76 51.29 7.40 10.31
N ASP A 77 51.00 7.48 11.60
CA ASP A 77 49.73 7.06 12.20
C ASP A 77 48.56 7.95 11.73
N ILE A 78 48.83 9.25 11.44
CA ILE A 78 47.89 10.16 10.78
C ILE A 78 47.68 9.83 9.28
N GLY A 79 48.51 8.94 8.72
CA GLY A 79 48.39 8.41 7.37
C GLY A 79 49.29 9.06 6.32
N TYR A 80 50.42 9.67 6.73
CA TYR A 80 51.42 10.14 5.76
C TYR A 80 52.11 8.96 5.07
N LYS A 81 52.10 8.94 3.73
CA LYS A 81 52.58 7.82 2.90
C LYS A 81 54.08 7.88 2.54
N GLY A 82 54.78 8.98 2.85
CA GLY A 82 56.20 9.13 2.54
C GLY A 82 57.11 8.55 3.64
N GLU A 83 58.34 8.20 3.28
CA GLU A 83 59.35 7.77 4.25
C GLU A 83 59.77 8.96 5.12
N ILE A 84 59.32 8.98 6.38
CA ILE A 84 59.72 9.98 7.38
C ILE A 84 60.54 9.31 8.46
N GLY A 85 61.63 9.96 8.89
CA GLY A 85 62.39 9.55 10.06
C GLY A 85 62.87 10.76 10.88
N TYR A 86 63.68 10.50 11.91
CA TYR A 86 64.27 11.58 12.72
C TYR A 86 65.13 12.56 11.90
N GLN A 87 65.70 12.09 10.77
CA GLN A 87 66.53 12.89 9.88
C GLN A 87 65.73 14.00 9.20
N THR A 88 64.46 13.75 8.86
CA THR A 88 63.58 14.74 8.21
C THR A 88 63.37 15.97 9.10
N PHE A 89 63.36 15.81 10.43
CA PHE A 89 63.17 16.90 11.39
C PHE A 89 64.47 17.56 11.85
N LEU A 90 65.56 16.79 11.96
CA LEU A 90 66.84 17.28 12.49
C LEU A 90 67.81 17.77 11.40
N TYR A 91 67.71 17.22 10.19
CA TYR A 91 68.54 17.50 9.02
C TYR A 91 67.65 17.76 7.80
N SER A 92 66.72 18.68 8.01
CA SER A 92 65.63 19.08 7.14
C SER A 92 65.99 19.23 5.66
N ASN A 93 65.33 18.44 4.81
CA ASN A 93 65.36 18.60 3.35
C ASN A 93 64.11 19.39 2.90
N GLU A 94 64.32 20.44 2.11
CA GLU A 94 63.28 21.39 1.70
C GLU A 94 62.04 20.74 1.03
N PRO A 95 62.17 19.87 0.01
CA PRO A 95 61.01 19.20 -0.61
C PRO A 95 60.26 18.27 0.34
N GLU A 96 60.97 17.58 1.24
CA GLU A 96 60.38 16.61 2.17
C GLU A 96 59.55 17.32 3.25
N ILE A 97 60.10 18.37 3.86
CA ILE A 97 59.38 19.17 4.86
C ILE A 97 58.20 19.89 4.24
N ARG A 98 58.34 20.45 3.04
CA ARG A 98 57.23 21.10 2.36
C ARG A 98 56.09 20.13 2.09
N SER A 99 56.41 18.91 1.62
CA SER A 99 55.40 17.86 1.39
C SER A 99 54.73 17.42 2.68
N LEU A 100 55.49 17.30 3.76
CA LEU A 100 54.97 16.98 5.09
C LEU A 100 54.04 18.08 5.64
N LEU A 101 54.44 19.35 5.55
CA LEU A 101 53.64 20.49 6.00
C LEU A 101 52.38 20.67 5.14
N MET A 102 52.45 20.45 3.82
CA MET A 102 51.27 20.44 2.96
C MET A 102 50.28 19.36 3.38
N PHE A 103 50.75 18.13 3.61
CA PHE A 103 49.91 17.05 4.09
C PHE A 103 49.26 17.38 5.44
N LEU A 104 50.03 17.88 6.40
CA LEU A 104 49.51 18.22 7.73
C LEU A 104 48.48 19.36 7.64
N VAL A 105 48.76 20.40 6.84
CA VAL A 105 47.81 21.51 6.64
C VAL A 105 46.54 21.07 5.93
N GLU A 106 46.62 20.13 4.98
CA GLU A 106 45.44 19.55 4.34
C GLU A 106 44.58 18.71 5.31
N LYS A 107 45.22 18.09 6.31
CA LYS A 107 44.60 17.23 7.33
C LYS A 107 44.15 17.98 8.57
N LEU A 108 44.57 19.24 8.77
CA LEU A 108 43.97 20.10 9.78
C LEU A 108 42.45 20.07 9.56
N PRO A 109 41.65 20.04 10.65
CA PRO A 109 40.21 20.24 10.53
C PRO A 109 40.05 21.51 9.72
N ARG A 110 39.62 21.37 8.47
CA ARG A 110 39.13 22.51 7.73
C ARG A 110 37.98 22.96 8.61
N GLU A 111 38.17 24.07 9.34
CA GLU A 111 37.04 24.96 9.50
C GLU A 111 36.48 25.02 8.10
N SER A 112 35.31 24.41 7.96
CA SER A 112 34.58 24.47 6.73
C SER A 112 34.74 25.92 6.30
N ALA A 113 35.11 26.13 5.05
CA ALA A 113 34.65 27.32 4.36
C ALA A 113 33.10 27.24 4.29
N GLU A 114 32.44 27.09 5.43
CA GLU A 114 31.12 27.53 5.76
C GLU A 114 31.25 29.03 5.71
N ALA A 115 30.94 29.58 4.54
CA ALA A 115 30.29 30.87 4.45
C ALA A 115 30.87 31.95 5.39
N SER A 116 32.17 32.24 5.24
CA SER A 116 32.60 33.60 5.55
C SER A 116 31.78 34.51 4.64
N ASP A 117 31.00 35.40 5.25
CA ASP A 117 30.09 36.38 4.64
C ASP A 117 28.63 35.98 4.35
N GLN A 118 28.04 35.11 5.18
CA GLN A 118 26.61 35.29 5.49
C GLN A 118 26.37 35.29 7.00
N PRO A 119 25.66 36.30 7.54
CA PRO A 119 25.25 36.27 8.94
C PRO A 119 24.27 35.11 9.10
N GLN A 120 24.77 33.95 9.54
CA GLN A 120 23.92 32.84 9.96
C GLN A 120 22.98 33.40 11.04
N GLY A 121 21.68 33.48 10.72
CA GLY A 121 20.71 34.08 11.61
C GLY A 121 20.77 33.42 12.99
N LYS A 122 20.51 34.19 14.04
CA LYS A 122 20.50 33.73 15.45
C LYS A 122 19.75 32.39 15.65
N SER A 123 18.76 32.12 14.80
CA SER A 123 18.02 30.86 14.73
C SER A 123 18.87 29.63 14.39
N ALA A 124 19.78 29.72 13.41
CA ALA A 124 20.62 28.60 12.99
C ALA A 124 21.64 28.21 14.07
N VAL A 125 22.24 29.22 14.73
CA VAL A 125 23.13 29.02 15.88
C VAL A 125 22.38 28.34 17.03
N LEU A 126 21.18 28.82 17.33
CA LEU A 126 20.31 28.21 18.36
C LEU A 126 19.95 26.76 18.00
N GLN A 127 19.56 26.48 16.76
CA GLN A 127 19.22 25.12 16.30
C GLN A 127 20.43 24.17 16.43
N ARG A 128 21.63 24.63 16.07
CA ARG A 128 22.86 23.84 16.21
C ARG A 128 23.18 23.56 17.68
N ALA A 129 23.01 24.56 18.56
CA ALA A 129 23.17 24.39 20.01
C ALA A 129 22.13 23.44 20.61
N ILE A 130 20.86 23.56 20.21
CA ILE A 130 19.77 22.65 20.61
C ILE A 130 20.10 21.21 20.16
N ALA A 131 20.50 21.03 18.90
CA ALA A 131 20.84 19.71 18.37
C ALA A 131 22.04 19.08 19.10
N ALA A 132 23.06 19.87 19.44
CA ALA A 132 24.20 19.42 20.22
C ALA A 132 23.79 19.01 21.64
N ALA A 133 22.96 19.81 22.31
CA ALA A 133 22.44 19.51 23.65
C ALA A 133 21.57 18.25 23.66
N ILE A 134 20.67 18.08 22.68
CA ILE A 134 19.84 16.87 22.53
C ILE A 134 20.73 15.65 22.31
N ARG A 135 21.73 15.72 21.42
CA ARG A 135 22.66 14.60 21.20
C ARG A 135 23.43 14.23 22.48
N ALA A 136 23.91 15.21 23.23
CA ALA A 136 24.59 14.99 24.50
C ALA A 136 23.67 14.40 25.59
N GLN A 137 22.38 14.71 25.55
CA GLN A 137 21.39 14.13 26.48
C GLN A 137 21.00 12.69 26.10
N LEU A 138 20.86 12.42 24.80
CA LEU A 138 20.49 11.09 24.30
C LEU A 138 21.64 10.07 24.36
N SER A 139 22.89 10.53 24.36
CA SER A 139 24.07 9.65 24.53
C SER A 139 24.22 9.11 25.95
N VAL A 140 23.48 9.66 26.92
CA VAL A 140 23.51 9.26 28.33
C VAL A 140 22.26 8.43 28.66
N PRO A 141 22.38 7.27 29.31
CA PRO A 141 21.21 6.49 29.75
C PRO A 141 20.31 7.31 30.68
N TRP A 142 19.00 7.28 30.47
CA TRP A 142 18.05 7.89 31.40
C TRP A 142 18.07 7.11 32.72
N LEU A 143 18.41 7.78 33.82
CA LEU A 143 18.41 7.21 35.16
C LEU A 143 17.38 7.92 36.04
N PRO A 144 16.61 7.19 36.87
CA PRO A 144 15.76 7.78 37.90
C PRO A 144 16.59 8.71 38.80
N PRO A 145 16.02 9.79 39.36
CA PRO A 145 16.78 10.78 40.14
C PRO A 145 17.61 10.17 41.27
N ASN A 146 17.07 9.14 41.92
CA ASN A 146 17.71 8.44 43.03
C ASN A 146 18.96 7.61 42.60
N CYS A 147 19.14 7.40 41.29
CA CYS A 147 20.22 6.62 40.70
C CYS A 147 21.24 7.50 39.95
N ARG A 148 21.10 8.83 39.95
CA ARG A 148 21.98 9.74 39.21
C ARG A 148 23.28 10.01 39.96
N LEU A 149 24.42 9.82 39.30
CA LEU A 149 25.73 10.26 39.81
C LEU A 149 25.96 11.76 39.51
N PRO A 150 26.86 12.46 40.23
CA PRO A 150 27.13 13.90 40.03
C PRO A 150 27.54 14.28 38.59
N LEU A 151 28.14 13.36 37.84
CA LEU A 151 28.47 13.59 36.43
C LEU A 151 27.21 13.73 35.55
N HIS A 152 26.10 13.10 35.95
CA HIS A 152 24.83 13.10 35.23
C HIS A 152 23.97 14.33 35.55
N SER A 153 24.28 15.09 36.61
CA SER A 153 23.53 16.32 36.93
C SER A 153 23.84 17.50 36.01
N GLN A 154 24.95 17.44 35.25
CA GLN A 154 25.28 18.46 34.25
C GLN A 154 24.51 18.25 32.93
N THR A 155 24.24 17.00 32.56
CA THR A 155 23.56 16.63 31.31
C THR A 155 22.06 16.38 31.51
N GLN A 156 21.66 15.83 32.66
CA GLN A 156 20.26 15.59 33.01
C GLN A 156 19.77 16.68 33.96
N SER A 157 18.63 17.31 33.62
CA SER A 157 18.07 18.42 34.38
C SER A 157 17.98 18.08 35.88
N PRO A 158 18.55 18.93 36.77
CA PRO A 158 18.41 18.81 38.22
C PRO A 158 17.02 19.23 38.72
N GLY A 159 16.10 19.59 37.81
CA GLY A 159 14.77 20.08 38.17
C GLY A 159 13.92 19.05 38.92
N ALA A 160 13.06 19.54 39.81
CA ALA A 160 12.08 18.72 40.50
C ALA A 160 11.23 17.93 39.48
N LEU A 161 11.11 16.61 39.69
CA LEU A 161 10.16 15.80 38.92
C LEU A 161 8.74 16.21 39.34
N HIS A 162 7.95 16.65 38.38
CA HIS A 162 6.53 16.92 38.59
C HIS A 162 5.74 15.73 38.03
N SER A 163 4.63 15.40 38.68
CA SER A 163 3.69 14.42 38.14
C SER A 163 3.22 14.87 36.76
N PHE A 164 3.20 13.96 35.79
CA PHE A 164 2.64 14.24 34.47
C PHE A 164 1.16 14.61 34.63
N HIS A 165 0.84 15.89 34.47
CA HIS A 165 -0.51 16.42 34.58
C HIS A 165 -0.77 17.34 33.40
N VAL A 166 -1.87 17.04 32.71
CA VAL A 166 -2.32 17.77 31.53
C VAL A 166 -3.55 18.57 31.88
N GLN A 167 -3.60 19.81 31.39
CA GLN A 167 -4.77 20.67 31.45
C GLN A 167 -5.16 21.10 30.04
N PRO A 168 -6.47 21.20 29.73
CA PRO A 168 -6.92 21.61 28.41
C PRO A 168 -6.47 23.05 28.11
N LEU A 169 -5.91 23.24 26.92
CA LEU A 169 -5.43 24.55 26.46
C LEU A 169 -6.40 25.14 25.44
N SER A 170 -6.65 26.43 25.55
CA SER A 170 -7.41 27.20 24.56
C SER A 170 -6.44 27.88 23.60
N LEU A 171 -6.33 27.33 22.39
CA LEU A 171 -5.53 27.90 21.31
C LEU A 171 -6.41 28.65 20.32
N ALA A 172 -5.91 29.77 19.80
CA ALA A 172 -6.57 30.50 18.73
C ALA A 172 -6.47 29.72 17.41
N HIS A 173 -7.35 28.73 17.23
CA HIS A 173 -7.35 27.90 16.02
C HIS A 173 -8.08 28.64 14.88
N CYS A 174 -7.32 29.23 13.97
CA CYS A 174 -7.86 29.70 12.69
C CYS A 174 -8.02 28.49 11.76
N SER A 175 -9.22 27.94 11.66
CA SER A 175 -9.54 26.97 10.61
C SER A 175 -9.24 27.61 9.24
N PRO A 176 -8.46 26.96 8.36
CA PRO A 176 -8.16 27.51 7.05
C PRO A 176 -9.47 27.69 6.27
N GLY A 177 -9.80 28.94 5.94
CA GLY A 177 -10.95 29.30 5.11
C GLY A 177 -12.19 29.86 5.82
N LYS A 178 -12.23 29.93 7.17
CA LYS A 178 -13.31 30.63 7.89
C LYS A 178 -12.75 31.81 8.68
N LYS A 179 -13.21 33.03 8.35
CA LYS A 179 -12.90 34.22 9.16
C LYS A 179 -13.52 34.03 10.55
N PRO A 180 -12.74 34.11 11.65
CA PRO A 180 -13.32 34.03 12.97
C PRO A 180 -14.26 35.21 13.19
N LEU A 181 -15.36 34.95 13.90
CA LEU A 181 -16.30 35.96 14.36
C LEU A 181 -15.56 37.08 15.10
N LYS A 182 -16.07 38.31 15.02
CA LYS A 182 -15.38 39.49 15.58
C LYS A 182 -15.21 39.34 17.10
N GLU A 183 -16.23 38.80 17.75
CA GLU A 183 -16.28 38.51 19.18
C GLU A 183 -15.21 37.49 19.61
N VAL A 184 -14.95 36.48 18.79
CA VAL A 184 -13.92 35.46 19.05
C VAL A 184 -12.51 36.05 18.92
N LYS A 185 -12.31 36.97 17.97
CA LYS A 185 -11.04 37.69 17.82
C LYS A 185 -10.78 38.63 19.00
N ASP A 186 -11.81 39.34 19.44
CA ASP A 186 -11.72 40.25 20.58
C ASP A 186 -11.45 39.46 21.88
N TYR A 187 -12.10 38.30 22.07
CA TYR A 187 -11.78 37.38 23.18
C TYR A 187 -10.32 36.89 23.14
N HIS A 188 -9.82 36.44 21.99
CA HIS A 188 -8.43 35.98 21.86
C HIS A 188 -7.41 37.09 22.08
N ARG A 189 -7.75 38.35 21.81
CA ARG A 189 -6.86 39.50 21.96
C ARG A 189 -6.86 40.05 23.38
N ASP A 190 -8.05 40.20 23.97
CA ASP A 190 -8.23 41.03 25.17
C ASP A 190 -8.48 40.20 26.44
N ILE A 191 -8.90 38.93 26.32
CA ILE A 191 -9.35 38.11 27.47
C ILE A 191 -8.53 36.83 27.64
N LEU A 192 -8.15 36.15 26.54
CA LEU A 192 -7.47 34.86 26.60
C LEU A 192 -6.01 35.01 27.11
N PRO A 193 -5.64 34.36 28.23
CA PRO A 193 -4.25 34.37 28.69
C PRO A 193 -3.31 33.65 27.70
N PRO A 194 -2.01 34.03 27.65
CA PRO A 194 -1.03 33.30 26.84
C PRO A 194 -0.93 31.85 27.30
N VAL A 195 -0.61 30.93 26.38
CA VAL A 195 -0.60 29.47 26.62
C VAL A 195 0.24 29.08 27.85
N THR A 196 1.32 29.81 28.12
CA THR A 196 2.21 29.61 29.28
C THR A 196 1.57 29.96 30.63
N ALA A 197 0.48 30.73 30.63
CA ALA A 197 -0.24 31.18 31.82
C ALA A 197 -1.65 30.57 31.96
N GLN A 198 -2.08 29.72 31.01
CA GLN A 198 -3.37 29.04 31.08
C GLN A 198 -3.39 27.89 32.11
N PRO A 199 -2.33 27.07 32.24
CA PRO A 199 -2.28 26.04 33.27
C PRO A 199 -2.10 26.62 34.67
N SER A 200 -2.73 25.97 35.66
CA SER A 200 -2.55 26.27 37.09
C SER A 200 -1.10 26.14 37.58
N HIS A 201 -0.30 25.27 36.95
CA HIS A 201 1.10 25.06 37.27
C HIS A 201 1.97 25.14 36.01
N HIS A 202 3.06 25.91 36.09
CA HIS A 202 3.98 26.06 34.97
C HIS A 202 4.61 24.72 34.52
N ALA A 203 4.80 23.78 35.44
CA ALA A 203 5.31 22.44 35.12
C ALA A 203 4.38 21.63 34.19
N SER A 204 3.07 21.93 34.19
CA SER A 204 2.08 21.26 33.34
C SER A 204 2.01 21.83 31.93
N VAL A 205 2.64 22.97 31.65
CA VAL A 205 2.55 23.66 30.34
C VAL A 205 3.03 22.76 29.22
N VAL A 206 4.22 22.16 29.34
CA VAL A 206 4.80 21.31 28.29
C VAL A 206 3.96 20.06 28.06
N ALA A 207 3.55 19.38 29.13
CA ALA A 207 2.69 18.19 29.04
C ALA A 207 1.36 18.52 28.35
N SER A 208 0.76 19.67 28.70
CA SER A 208 -0.51 20.11 28.13
C SER A 208 -0.40 20.48 26.65
N ILE A 209 0.70 21.12 26.25
CA ILE A 209 0.97 21.43 24.83
C ILE A 209 1.17 20.14 24.04
N LEU A 210 1.95 19.19 24.58
CA LEU A 210 2.21 17.91 23.92
C LEU A 210 0.92 17.09 23.75
N GLU A 211 0.07 17.01 24.78
CA GLU A 211 -1.19 16.29 24.69
C GLU A 211 -2.14 16.96 23.68
N GLN A 212 -2.27 18.29 23.73
CA GLN A 212 -3.09 19.03 22.77
C GLN A 212 -2.63 18.77 21.33
N HIS A 213 -1.31 18.83 21.08
CA HIS A 213 -0.76 18.59 19.75
C HIS A 213 -0.93 17.11 19.32
N THR A 214 -0.77 16.18 20.25
CA THR A 214 -1.00 14.75 20.00
C THR A 214 -2.46 14.50 19.64
N ALA A 215 -3.40 15.10 20.36
CA ALA A 215 -4.83 15.00 20.09
C ALA A 215 -5.23 15.65 18.75
N GLU A 216 -4.62 16.78 18.37
CA GLU A 216 -4.85 17.42 17.07
C GLU A 216 -4.32 16.55 15.92
N LEU A 217 -3.12 15.97 16.07
CA LEU A 217 -2.54 15.06 15.08
C LEU A 217 -3.36 13.77 14.94
N SER A 218 -3.77 13.15 16.06
CA SER A 218 -4.58 11.94 16.01
C SER A 218 -5.95 12.23 15.40
N ALA A 219 -6.61 13.32 15.77
CA ALA A 219 -7.88 13.72 15.18
C ALA A 219 -7.77 13.99 13.67
N ALA A 220 -6.67 14.59 13.21
CA ALA A 220 -6.42 14.79 11.78
C ALA A 220 -6.20 13.46 11.05
N GLN A 221 -5.40 12.56 11.60
CA GLN A 221 -5.15 11.23 11.01
C GLN A 221 -6.41 10.35 10.97
N GLU A 222 -7.20 10.35 12.04
CA GLU A 222 -8.48 9.65 12.11
C GLU A 222 -9.46 10.22 11.09
N TRP A 223 -9.54 11.56 11.00
CA TRP A 223 -10.39 12.23 10.01
C TRP A 223 -9.96 11.89 8.59
N ASP A 224 -8.67 11.92 8.27
CA ASP A 224 -8.19 11.58 6.93
C ASP A 224 -8.47 10.12 6.60
N SER A 225 -8.29 9.21 7.56
CA SER A 225 -8.59 7.79 7.41
C SER A 225 -10.08 7.55 7.17
N GLU A 226 -10.96 8.18 7.97
CA GLU A 226 -12.41 8.08 7.81
C GLU A 226 -12.90 8.74 6.52
N TRP A 227 -12.35 9.91 6.20
CA TRP A 227 -12.72 10.64 4.99
C TRP A 227 -12.33 9.86 3.74
N ASN A 228 -11.12 9.31 3.71
CA ASN A 228 -10.66 8.53 2.56
C ASN A 228 -11.40 7.19 2.41
N SER A 229 -11.78 6.56 3.53
CA SER A 229 -12.49 5.26 3.50
C SER A 229 -14.00 5.41 3.25
N GLN A 230 -14.70 6.22 4.05
CA GLN A 230 -16.17 6.32 4.06
C GLN A 230 -16.67 7.67 3.56
N GLY A 231 -15.95 8.76 3.86
CA GLY A 231 -16.34 10.12 3.51
C GLY A 231 -16.44 10.35 2.01
N LEU A 232 -15.41 10.01 1.25
CA LEU A 232 -15.37 10.13 -0.22
C LEU A 232 -16.49 9.32 -0.88
N LEU A 233 -16.74 8.09 -0.39
CA LEU A 233 -17.80 7.23 -0.92
C LEU A 233 -19.21 7.78 -0.64
N SER A 234 -19.37 8.61 0.38
CA SER A 234 -20.67 9.18 0.77
C SER A 234 -21.22 10.20 -0.23
N ARG A 235 -20.38 10.72 -1.16
CA ARG A 235 -20.71 11.79 -2.12
C ARG A 235 -21.17 13.12 -1.48
N LEU A 236 -20.99 13.26 -0.18
CA LEU A 236 -21.32 14.48 0.56
C LEU A 236 -20.12 15.42 0.57
N LYS A 237 -20.37 16.71 0.79
CA LYS A 237 -19.28 17.63 1.16
C LYS A 237 -18.76 17.29 2.56
N PRO A 238 -17.47 17.57 2.88
CA PRO A 238 -16.92 17.34 4.21
C PRO A 238 -17.79 17.87 5.36
N GLN A 239 -18.36 19.06 5.19
CA GLN A 239 -19.21 19.69 6.20
C GLN A 239 -20.56 18.98 6.36
N GLU A 240 -21.17 18.51 5.27
CA GLU A 240 -22.43 17.77 5.28
C GLU A 240 -22.25 16.37 5.87
N TYR A 241 -21.12 15.71 5.55
CA TYR A 241 -20.75 14.44 6.15
C TYR A 241 -20.59 14.58 7.66
N ARG A 242 -19.84 15.59 8.13
CA ARG A 242 -19.68 15.89 9.57
C ARG A 242 -21.02 16.16 10.26
N SER A 243 -21.90 16.96 9.67
CA SER A 243 -23.22 17.22 10.26
C SER A 243 -24.11 15.97 10.31
N ARG A 244 -24.05 15.13 9.27
CA ARG A 244 -24.81 13.87 9.22
C ARG A 244 -24.25 12.84 10.20
N LYS A 245 -22.92 12.74 10.35
CA LYS A 245 -22.28 11.90 11.37
C LYS A 245 -22.67 12.37 12.77
N LEU A 246 -22.59 13.67 13.04
CA LEU A 246 -22.93 14.25 14.32
C LEU A 246 -24.40 14.03 14.70
N THR A 247 -25.34 14.16 13.76
CA THR A 247 -26.76 13.85 14.01
C THR A 247 -26.99 12.37 14.27
N ARG A 248 -26.31 11.46 13.55
CA ARG A 248 -26.34 10.01 13.82
C ARG A 248 -25.79 9.67 15.19
N LEU A 249 -24.65 10.25 15.57
CA LEU A 249 -24.03 10.06 16.87
C LEU A 249 -24.93 10.57 17.99
N ARG A 250 -25.49 11.78 17.86
CA ARG A 250 -26.46 12.32 18.83
C ARG A 250 -27.64 11.39 19.02
N LYS A 251 -28.26 10.91 17.93
CA LYS A 251 -29.36 9.95 18.00
C LYS A 251 -28.94 8.66 18.71
N ARG A 252 -27.77 8.12 18.40
CA ARG A 252 -27.25 6.91 19.04
C ARG A 252 -27.01 7.11 20.53
N ILE A 253 -26.42 8.23 20.93
CA ILE A 253 -26.19 8.58 22.34
C ILE A 253 -27.55 8.74 23.04
N GLU A 254 -28.50 9.43 22.42
CA GLU A 254 -29.86 9.62 22.97
C GLU A 254 -30.60 8.29 23.14
N GLU A 255 -30.50 7.38 22.17
CA GLU A 255 -31.03 6.02 22.24
C GLU A 255 -30.38 5.20 23.36
N GLN A 256 -29.05 5.28 23.50
CA GLN A 256 -28.29 4.56 24.53
C GLN A 256 -28.58 5.10 25.93
N LEU A 257 -28.70 6.42 26.10
CA LEU A 257 -29.09 7.04 27.36
C LEU A 257 -30.53 6.68 27.72
N ARG A 258 -31.45 6.60 26.74
CA ARG A 258 -32.81 6.08 26.97
C ARG A 258 -32.80 4.62 27.39
N SER A 259 -31.99 3.77 26.75
CA SER A 259 -31.89 2.35 27.13
C SER A 259 -31.27 2.14 28.50
N ALA A 260 -30.31 2.98 28.90
CA ALA A 260 -29.69 2.93 30.23
C ALA A 260 -30.62 3.47 31.33
N ALA A 261 -31.56 4.37 30.98
CA ALA A 261 -32.54 4.92 31.91
C ALA A 261 -33.79 4.03 32.08
N LEU A 262 -33.99 3.02 31.23
CA LEU A 262 -35.08 2.06 31.36
C LEU A 262 -34.74 1.02 32.46
N PRO A 263 -35.54 0.89 33.52
CA PRO A 263 -35.31 -0.16 34.52
C PRO A 263 -35.51 -1.54 33.89
N SER A 264 -34.56 -2.45 34.13
CA SER A 264 -34.67 -3.85 33.74
C SER A 264 -35.94 -4.48 34.35
N PRO A 265 -36.76 -5.23 33.58
CA PRO A 265 -38.01 -5.80 34.05
C PRO A 265 -37.85 -6.85 35.15
N GLU A 266 -36.62 -7.24 35.52
CA GLU A 266 -36.36 -8.22 36.60
C GLU A 266 -36.26 -7.60 38.01
N SER A 267 -36.30 -6.27 38.16
CA SER A 267 -36.15 -5.60 39.47
C SER A 267 -37.47 -5.22 40.16
N ALA A 268 -38.57 -5.93 39.87
CA ALA A 268 -39.87 -5.67 40.51
C ALA A 268 -39.97 -6.15 41.98
N SER A 269 -38.89 -6.62 42.60
CA SER A 269 -38.84 -6.94 44.03
C SER A 269 -37.91 -5.98 44.78
N GLY A 270 -38.51 -5.22 45.69
CA GLY A 270 -37.94 -4.02 46.29
C GLY A 270 -36.70 -4.21 47.16
N GLY A 271 -35.78 -3.26 47.01
CA GLY A 271 -34.72 -2.91 47.96
C GLY A 271 -33.99 -1.67 47.44
N PRO A 272 -33.68 -0.67 48.28
CA PRO A 272 -32.88 0.48 47.85
C PRO A 272 -31.43 0.03 47.67
N ARG A 273 -30.99 -0.19 46.42
CA ARG A 273 -29.58 -0.45 46.11
C ARG A 273 -28.84 0.87 45.84
N PRO A 274 -27.56 0.98 46.25
CA PRO A 274 -26.76 2.17 46.03
C PRO A 274 -26.54 2.33 44.53
N THR A 275 -26.52 3.58 44.08
CA THR A 275 -26.14 4.07 42.75
C THR A 275 -25.40 3.04 41.88
N GLY A 276 -26.03 2.63 40.78
CA GLY A 276 -25.45 1.71 39.79
C GLY A 276 -24.01 2.10 39.46
N ASP A 277 -23.13 1.11 39.50
CA ASP A 277 -21.70 1.26 39.39
C ASP A 277 -21.36 1.89 38.04
N LEU A 278 -20.54 2.95 38.04
CA LEU A 278 -20.14 3.70 36.82
C LEU A 278 -19.54 2.75 35.76
N SER A 279 -19.00 1.62 36.22
CA SER A 279 -18.48 0.51 35.43
C SER A 279 -19.54 -0.11 34.50
N GLU A 280 -20.75 -0.41 34.98
CA GLU A 280 -21.85 -0.98 34.18
C GLU A 280 -22.33 -0.01 33.10
N LEU A 281 -22.42 1.28 33.44
CA LEU A 281 -22.79 2.33 32.49
C LEU A 281 -21.70 2.52 31.41
N LEU A 282 -20.42 2.51 31.79
CA LEU A 282 -19.31 2.55 30.84
C LEU A 282 -19.22 1.29 29.96
N GLN A 283 -19.66 0.15 30.47
CA GLN A 283 -19.70 -1.12 29.73
C GLN A 283 -20.81 -1.13 28.67
N ALA A 284 -21.94 -0.45 28.90
CA ALA A 284 -22.95 -0.18 27.88
C ALA A 284 -22.45 0.80 26.78
N PHE A 285 -21.55 1.72 27.11
CA PHE A 285 -20.88 2.61 26.15
C PHE A 285 -19.79 1.91 25.33
N ARG A 286 -19.10 0.93 25.91
CA ARG A 286 -18.11 0.07 25.25
C ARG A 286 -18.84 -0.99 24.41
N GLY A 287 -19.54 -0.54 23.38
CA GLY A 287 -20.30 -1.40 22.48
C GLY A 287 -19.48 -2.59 21.98
N SER A 288 -20.14 -3.75 21.91
CA SER A 288 -19.68 -4.98 21.26
C SER A 288 -18.85 -4.70 20.00
N ALA A 289 -17.73 -5.42 19.87
CA ALA A 289 -16.87 -5.47 18.70
C ALA A 289 -17.69 -5.62 17.39
N PRO A 290 -17.17 -5.19 16.23
CA PRO A 290 -17.92 -5.22 14.99
C PRO A 290 -18.16 -6.67 14.56
N SER A 291 -19.34 -7.20 14.86
CA SER A 291 -19.85 -8.37 14.16
C SER A 291 -20.31 -7.93 12.78
N ASP A 292 -19.71 -8.50 11.74
CA ASP A 292 -20.09 -8.41 10.33
C ASP A 292 -21.53 -8.84 10.08
N HIS A 293 -22.48 -7.98 10.45
CA HIS A 293 -23.87 -8.09 10.02
C HIS A 293 -24.20 -6.89 9.14
N THR A 294 -23.84 -7.07 7.88
CA THR A 294 -24.50 -6.45 6.75
C THR A 294 -26.01 -6.49 6.96
N LEU A 295 -26.63 -5.31 6.90
CA LEU A 295 -28.06 -5.09 7.06
C LEU A 295 -28.87 -5.89 6.02
N THR A 296 -29.38 -7.05 6.40
CA THR A 296 -30.48 -7.70 5.69
C THR A 296 -31.77 -6.95 6.00
N LYS A 297 -32.24 -6.19 5.01
CA LYS A 297 -33.55 -5.54 5.02
C LYS A 297 -34.64 -6.60 5.19
N GLY A 298 -35.42 -6.48 6.26
CA GLY A 298 -36.60 -7.31 6.52
C GLY A 298 -37.67 -7.09 5.45
N SER A 299 -37.93 -8.15 4.67
CA SER A 299 -39.07 -8.28 3.78
C SER A 299 -40.29 -8.68 4.60
N HIS A 300 -41.24 -7.76 4.71
CA HIS A 300 -42.55 -7.95 5.31
C HIS A 300 -43.41 -8.81 4.36
N PHE A 301 -43.43 -10.14 4.54
CA PHE A 301 -44.58 -11.03 4.25
C PHE A 301 -44.14 -12.49 4.45
N THR A 302 -44.62 -13.13 5.52
CA THR A 302 -45.01 -14.56 5.57
C THR A 302 -45.67 -14.84 6.91
N HIS A 303 -47.00 -14.70 6.93
CA HIS A 303 -47.83 -15.26 7.98
C HIS A 303 -48.01 -16.75 7.68
N THR A 304 -47.29 -17.62 8.39
CA THR A 304 -47.52 -19.08 8.32
C THR A 304 -48.13 -19.53 9.63
N GLN A 305 -49.45 -19.70 9.62
CA GLN A 305 -50.20 -20.36 10.68
C GLN A 305 -49.78 -21.84 10.76
N LYS A 306 -49.39 -22.27 11.96
CA LYS A 306 -49.07 -23.68 12.27
C LYS A 306 -50.36 -24.40 12.65
N PHE A 307 -50.77 -25.39 11.85
CA PHE A 307 -51.77 -26.38 12.25
C PHE A 307 -51.08 -27.56 12.92
N THR A 308 -51.44 -27.85 14.17
CA THR A 308 -51.06 -29.07 14.89
C THR A 308 -52.13 -30.13 14.68
N PHE A 309 -51.76 -31.21 14.00
CA PHE A 309 -52.57 -32.42 13.81
C PHE A 309 -52.28 -33.38 14.97
N THR A 310 -53.24 -33.61 15.86
CA THR A 310 -53.17 -34.66 16.88
C THR A 310 -53.70 -35.97 16.31
N LYS A 311 -52.79 -36.89 16.02
CA LYS A 311 -53.06 -38.28 15.69
C LYS A 311 -53.10 -39.08 17.01
N THR A 312 -54.22 -39.69 17.32
CA THR A 312 -54.35 -40.68 18.41
C THR A 312 -55.02 -41.92 17.84
N GLU A 313 -54.27 -43.01 17.82
CA GLU A 313 -54.77 -44.38 17.86
C GLU A 313 -53.90 -45.16 18.87
N PRO A 314 -54.17 -46.43 19.15
CA PRO A 314 -55.22 -46.96 20.01
C PRO A 314 -54.58 -47.70 21.20
N SER A 315 -55.37 -48.17 22.17
CA SER A 315 -54.86 -49.06 23.21
C SER A 315 -55.82 -50.24 23.42
N THR A 316 -55.41 -51.41 22.97
CA THR A 316 -55.97 -52.70 23.36
C THR A 316 -54.85 -53.53 24.01
N SER A 317 -55.14 -54.14 25.16
CA SER A 317 -54.26 -55.08 25.86
C SER A 317 -54.68 -56.54 25.59
N ILE A 318 -53.67 -57.39 25.38
CA ILE A 318 -53.64 -58.81 24.97
C ILE A 318 -54.00 -59.75 26.16
N PRO A 319 -54.26 -61.08 25.99
CA PRO A 319 -53.16 -62.05 25.89
C PRO A 319 -53.36 -63.29 24.98
N PHE A 320 -52.28 -63.61 24.25
CA PHE A 320 -51.68 -64.90 23.84
C PHE A 320 -52.46 -66.23 23.98
N VAL A 321 -52.32 -67.12 22.97
CA VAL A 321 -51.58 -68.42 23.07
C VAL A 321 -51.52 -69.14 21.70
N HIS A 322 -50.40 -69.84 21.47
CA HIS A 322 -49.99 -70.76 20.39
C HIS A 322 -51.09 -71.74 19.90
N GLN A 323 -51.11 -72.31 18.68
CA GLN A 323 -50.08 -73.20 18.12
C GLN A 323 -50.52 -73.78 16.76
N SER A 324 -49.54 -74.19 15.95
CA SER A 324 -49.52 -75.31 14.96
C SER A 324 -50.05 -75.16 13.52
N ASP A 325 -49.24 -75.69 12.59
CA ASP A 325 -49.26 -75.48 11.13
C ASP A 325 -50.43 -76.14 10.35
N SER A 326 -51.36 -76.86 11.00
CA SER A 326 -52.60 -77.31 10.34
C SER A 326 -53.65 -76.19 10.30
N ASP A 327 -53.53 -75.20 11.19
CA ASP A 327 -54.44 -74.05 11.30
C ASP A 327 -54.18 -73.01 10.21
N VAL A 328 -53.01 -73.02 9.55
CA VAL A 328 -52.61 -71.96 8.60
C VAL A 328 -53.49 -71.96 7.35
N GLN A 329 -53.98 -73.12 6.89
CA GLN A 329 -54.75 -73.21 5.64
C GLN A 329 -56.24 -72.89 5.84
N LEU A 330 -56.81 -73.29 6.99
CA LEU A 330 -58.16 -72.89 7.40
C LEU A 330 -58.19 -71.41 7.82
N ARG A 331 -57.16 -70.93 8.54
CA ARG A 331 -57.01 -69.49 8.81
C ARG A 331 -56.81 -68.67 7.56
N GLN A 332 -56.12 -69.16 6.52
CA GLN A 332 -56.02 -68.41 5.26
C GLN A 332 -57.38 -68.27 4.55
N GLN A 333 -58.25 -69.29 4.61
CA GLN A 333 -59.58 -69.22 4.02
C GLN A 333 -60.56 -68.38 4.87
N GLU A 334 -60.48 -68.50 6.20
CA GLU A 334 -61.21 -67.63 7.14
C GLU A 334 -60.71 -66.19 7.08
N GLU A 335 -59.40 -65.95 6.91
CA GLU A 335 -58.81 -64.63 6.69
C GLU A 335 -59.29 -64.05 5.37
N GLN A 336 -59.34 -64.83 4.28
CA GLN A 336 -59.88 -64.36 2.99
C GLN A 336 -61.37 -63.99 3.07
N LEU A 337 -62.19 -64.81 3.74
CA LEU A 337 -63.61 -64.50 3.96
C LEU A 337 -63.78 -63.30 4.90
N SER A 338 -62.96 -63.21 5.97
CA SER A 338 -62.98 -62.08 6.90
C SER A 338 -62.54 -60.78 6.22
N LEU A 339 -61.56 -60.84 5.31
CA LEU A 339 -61.11 -59.71 4.51
C LEU A 339 -62.17 -59.29 3.50
N GLN A 340 -62.89 -60.25 2.88
CA GLN A 340 -64.01 -59.95 2.00
C GLN A 340 -65.19 -59.34 2.76
N GLU A 341 -65.50 -59.84 3.96
CA GLU A 341 -66.52 -59.27 4.85
C GLU A 341 -66.11 -57.89 5.36
N GLN A 342 -64.85 -57.69 5.76
CA GLN A 342 -64.32 -56.37 6.12
C GLN A 342 -64.38 -55.40 4.94
N GLN A 343 -64.09 -55.88 3.73
CA GLN A 343 -64.15 -55.06 2.53
C GLN A 343 -65.60 -54.66 2.22
N LEU A 344 -66.55 -55.59 2.28
CA LEU A 344 -67.98 -55.30 2.11
C LEU A 344 -68.51 -54.37 3.22
N CYS A 345 -68.12 -54.58 4.48
CA CYS A 345 -68.46 -53.66 5.57
C CYS A 345 -67.88 -52.27 5.33
N SER A 346 -66.63 -52.17 4.85
CA SER A 346 -66.01 -50.89 4.50
C SER A 346 -66.70 -50.21 3.33
N GLU A 347 -67.17 -50.95 2.32
CA GLU A 347 -67.94 -50.42 1.20
C GLU A 347 -69.33 -49.96 1.64
N VAL A 348 -70.00 -50.68 2.55
CA VAL A 348 -71.28 -50.27 3.12
C VAL A 348 -71.12 -49.04 4.02
N ASP A 349 -70.06 -48.96 4.81
CA ASP A 349 -69.75 -47.79 5.63
C ASP A 349 -69.42 -46.58 4.75
N GLN A 350 -68.68 -46.79 3.66
CA GLN A 350 -68.39 -45.75 2.68
C GLN A 350 -69.67 -45.28 1.97
N LEU A 351 -70.52 -46.19 1.51
CA LEU A 351 -71.82 -45.83 0.91
C LEU A 351 -72.75 -45.13 1.90
N THR A 352 -72.71 -45.49 3.18
CA THR A 352 -73.48 -44.84 4.24
C THR A 352 -72.95 -43.44 4.52
N ALA A 353 -71.63 -43.25 4.52
CA ALA A 353 -70.99 -41.95 4.62
C ALA A 353 -71.33 -41.06 3.41
N ASP A 354 -71.29 -41.63 2.20
CA ASP A 354 -71.65 -40.95 0.96
C ASP A 354 -73.13 -40.56 0.95
N MET A 355 -74.04 -41.43 1.40
CA MET A 355 -75.45 -41.10 1.57
C MET A 355 -75.68 -39.96 2.56
N LYS A 356 -74.98 -39.98 3.70
CA LYS A 356 -75.05 -38.87 4.68
C LYS A 356 -74.54 -37.58 4.08
N HIS A 357 -73.40 -37.63 3.38
CA HIS A 357 -72.84 -36.48 2.67
C HIS A 357 -73.82 -35.95 1.63
N MET A 358 -74.39 -36.82 0.79
CA MET A 358 -75.39 -36.45 -0.23
C MET A 358 -76.68 -35.89 0.38
N THR A 359 -77.09 -36.36 1.56
CA THR A 359 -78.26 -35.82 2.27
C THR A 359 -77.99 -34.40 2.78
N VAL A 360 -76.78 -34.15 3.32
CA VAL A 360 -76.36 -32.82 3.76
C VAL A 360 -76.23 -31.87 2.58
N THR A 361 -75.60 -32.28 1.48
CA THR A 361 -75.48 -31.44 0.29
C THR A 361 -76.85 -31.17 -0.34
N HIS A 362 -77.75 -32.14 -0.38
CA HIS A 362 -79.12 -31.93 -0.85
C HIS A 362 -79.88 -30.93 0.03
N ALA A 363 -79.75 -31.03 1.36
CA ALA A 363 -80.34 -30.06 2.28
C ALA A 363 -79.77 -28.64 2.08
N GLN A 364 -78.45 -28.52 1.89
CA GLN A 364 -77.79 -27.24 1.60
C GLN A 364 -78.29 -26.64 0.27
N VAL A 365 -78.36 -27.44 -0.79
CA VAL A 365 -78.84 -26.99 -2.10
C VAL A 365 -80.31 -26.55 -2.02
N LEU A 366 -81.15 -27.28 -1.30
CA LEU A 366 -82.55 -26.88 -1.09
C LEU A 366 -82.67 -25.56 -0.33
N ASP A 367 -81.83 -25.35 0.69
CA ASP A 367 -81.84 -24.10 1.46
C ASP A 367 -81.32 -22.92 0.62
N GLU A 368 -80.29 -23.13 -0.19
CA GLU A 368 -79.84 -22.16 -1.19
C GLU A 368 -80.92 -21.85 -2.24
N LEU A 369 -81.66 -22.86 -2.70
CA LEU A 369 -82.76 -22.68 -3.65
C LEU A 369 -83.86 -21.82 -3.03
N LYS A 370 -84.27 -22.13 -1.79
CA LYS A 370 -85.24 -21.32 -1.05
C LYS A 370 -84.76 -19.89 -0.85
N GLN A 371 -83.49 -19.68 -0.49
CA GLN A 371 -82.92 -18.33 -0.35
C GLN A 371 -82.91 -17.58 -1.68
N ARG A 372 -82.57 -18.24 -2.79
CA ARG A 372 -82.62 -17.63 -4.12
C ARG A 372 -84.04 -17.31 -4.57
N GLU A 373 -85.00 -18.20 -4.32
CA GLU A 373 -86.42 -17.99 -4.61
C GLU A 373 -86.97 -16.80 -3.82
N LEU A 374 -86.67 -16.73 -2.52
CA LEU A 374 -87.07 -15.61 -1.67
C LEU A 374 -86.43 -14.30 -2.16
N GLY A 375 -85.12 -14.32 -2.48
CA GLY A 375 -84.42 -13.17 -3.03
C GLY A 375 -84.91 -12.74 -4.42
N ASN A 376 -85.37 -13.67 -5.26
CA ASN A 376 -85.99 -13.36 -6.54
C ASN A 376 -87.39 -12.78 -6.37
N SER A 377 -88.20 -13.35 -5.48
CA SER A 377 -89.52 -12.82 -5.13
C SER A 377 -89.42 -11.39 -4.60
N GLU A 378 -88.49 -11.11 -3.68
CA GLU A 378 -88.22 -9.74 -3.22
C GLU A 378 -87.81 -8.79 -4.36
N LYS A 379 -86.97 -9.26 -5.31
CA LYS A 379 -86.54 -8.46 -6.46
C LYS A 379 -87.70 -8.20 -7.41
N GLU A 380 -88.57 -9.18 -7.65
CA GLU A 380 -89.78 -9.03 -8.46
C GLU A 380 -90.76 -8.06 -7.80
N GLU A 381 -90.98 -8.14 -6.49
CA GLU A 381 -91.78 -7.16 -5.75
C GLU A 381 -91.19 -5.76 -5.86
N LYS A 382 -89.87 -5.61 -5.62
CA LYS A 382 -89.17 -4.33 -5.80
C LYS A 382 -89.27 -3.82 -7.24
N MET A 383 -89.20 -4.70 -8.24
CA MET A 383 -89.35 -4.36 -9.65
C MET A 383 -90.79 -3.92 -9.97
N GLN A 384 -91.80 -4.64 -9.48
CA GLN A 384 -93.20 -4.27 -9.65
C GLN A 384 -93.53 -2.95 -8.97
N VAL A 385 -93.03 -2.71 -7.76
CA VAL A 385 -93.17 -1.42 -7.08
C VAL A 385 -92.51 -0.31 -7.89
N LYS A 386 -91.28 -0.51 -8.38
CA LYS A 386 -90.58 0.47 -9.23
C LYS A 386 -91.33 0.71 -10.55
N LYS A 387 -91.85 -0.34 -11.19
CA LYS A 387 -92.61 -0.23 -12.44
C LYS A 387 -93.91 0.54 -12.21
N LYS A 388 -94.69 0.18 -11.18
CA LYS A 388 -95.89 0.94 -10.76
C LYS A 388 -95.53 2.39 -10.41
N THR A 389 -94.38 2.63 -9.78
CA THR A 389 -93.90 3.99 -9.47
C THR A 389 -93.56 4.77 -10.75
N ILE A 390 -92.98 4.12 -11.76
CA ILE A 390 -92.70 4.71 -13.08
C ILE A 390 -94.00 5.00 -13.85
N ASP A 391 -94.97 4.09 -13.81
CA ASP A 391 -96.28 4.25 -14.46
C ASP A 391 -97.15 5.33 -13.79
N LEU A 392 -96.95 5.56 -12.49
CA LEU A 392 -97.61 6.62 -11.70
C LEU A 392 -96.93 7.98 -11.81
N LEU A 393 -95.74 8.07 -12.42
CA LEU A 393 -95.06 9.33 -12.68
C LEU A 393 -95.60 9.95 -13.98
N PRO A 394 -96.12 11.19 -13.96
CA PRO A 394 -96.45 11.92 -15.19
C PRO A 394 -95.18 12.09 -16.05
N ASP A 395 -95.29 11.88 -17.37
CA ASP A 395 -94.22 12.06 -18.37
C ASP A 395 -92.97 11.16 -18.22
N SER A 396 -93.17 9.85 -17.99
CA SER A 396 -92.07 8.88 -17.77
C SER A 396 -91.06 8.76 -18.91
N ASP A 397 -91.51 8.72 -20.17
CA ASP A 397 -90.64 8.61 -21.36
C ASP A 397 -89.80 9.87 -21.59
N ASP A 398 -90.40 11.06 -21.42
CA ASP A 398 -89.70 12.34 -21.49
C ASP A 398 -88.66 12.49 -20.38
N ASN A 399 -88.98 12.02 -19.17
CA ASN A 399 -88.05 12.01 -18.04
C ASN A 399 -86.88 11.04 -18.25
N LEU A 400 -87.12 9.89 -18.89
CA LEU A 400 -86.07 8.95 -19.28
C LEU A 400 -85.13 9.55 -20.33
N GLN A 401 -85.66 10.26 -21.32
CA GLN A 401 -84.84 10.97 -22.32
C GLN A 401 -83.99 12.07 -21.67
N LYS A 402 -84.57 12.85 -20.75
CA LYS A 402 -83.82 13.86 -19.96
C LYS A 402 -82.70 13.23 -19.14
N LEU A 403 -82.93 12.07 -18.52
CA LEU A 403 -81.90 11.34 -17.78
C LEU A 403 -80.80 10.80 -18.69
N LYS A 404 -81.14 10.23 -19.85
CA LYS A 404 -80.14 9.80 -20.85
C LYS A 404 -79.29 10.98 -21.32
N ALA A 405 -79.90 12.12 -21.63
CA ALA A 405 -79.20 13.33 -21.99
C ALA A 405 -78.29 13.84 -20.86
N LEU A 406 -78.72 13.73 -19.60
CA LEU A 406 -77.91 14.10 -18.43
C LEU A 406 -76.73 13.14 -18.23
N VAL A 407 -76.92 11.84 -18.46
CA VAL A 407 -75.84 10.85 -18.45
C VAL A 407 -74.84 11.11 -19.58
N GLU A 408 -75.30 11.36 -20.80
CA GLU A 408 -74.43 11.71 -21.93
C GLU A 408 -73.67 13.02 -21.69
N ALA A 409 -74.33 14.04 -21.15
CA ALA A 409 -73.68 15.29 -20.76
C ALA A 409 -72.64 15.05 -19.66
N SER A 410 -72.92 14.17 -18.69
CA SER A 410 -71.97 13.79 -17.66
C SER A 410 -70.77 13.02 -18.21
N ALA A 411 -70.99 12.10 -19.16
CA ALA A 411 -69.91 11.36 -19.83
C ALA A 411 -69.02 12.31 -20.64
N LYS A 412 -69.62 13.25 -21.39
CA LYS A 412 -68.90 14.30 -22.12
C LYS A 412 -68.07 15.18 -21.16
N ARG A 413 -68.61 15.53 -19.99
CA ARG A 413 -67.85 16.27 -18.95
C ARG A 413 -66.66 15.48 -18.42
N VAL A 414 -66.83 14.18 -18.16
CA VAL A 414 -65.72 13.31 -17.67
C VAL A 414 -64.62 13.20 -18.73
N VAL A 415 -64.97 13.02 -20.00
CA VAL A 415 -63.98 12.98 -21.10
C VAL A 415 -63.26 14.33 -21.23
N HIS A 416 -63.99 15.44 -21.12
CA HIS A 416 -63.39 16.77 -21.14
C HIS A 416 -62.40 16.97 -19.98
N LEU A 417 -62.79 16.60 -18.76
CA LEU A 417 -61.91 16.65 -17.58
C LEU A 417 -60.69 15.75 -17.73
N ALA A 418 -60.85 14.54 -18.28
CA ALA A 418 -59.72 13.65 -18.59
C ALA A 418 -58.76 14.29 -19.60
N SER A 419 -59.27 14.96 -20.63
CA SER A 419 -58.44 15.68 -21.60
C SER A 419 -57.70 16.87 -20.98
N GLN A 420 -58.33 17.60 -20.06
CA GLN A 420 -57.68 18.69 -19.32
C GLN A 420 -56.61 18.15 -18.37
N TRP A 421 -56.90 17.06 -17.67
CA TRP A 421 -55.94 16.38 -16.79
C TRP A 421 -54.72 15.90 -17.58
N GLU A 422 -54.92 15.28 -18.75
CA GLU A 422 -53.82 14.76 -19.55
C GLU A 422 -52.90 15.89 -20.06
N LYS A 423 -53.46 17.06 -20.41
CA LYS A 423 -52.68 18.26 -20.75
C LYS A 423 -51.74 18.73 -19.64
N HIS A 424 -52.07 18.50 -18.37
CA HIS A 424 -51.22 18.82 -17.22
C HIS A 424 -50.33 17.66 -16.79
N ARG A 425 -50.83 16.43 -16.88
CA ARG A 425 -50.10 15.22 -16.46
C ARG A 425 -48.92 14.91 -17.37
N ALA A 426 -49.12 14.98 -18.69
CA ALA A 426 -48.07 14.69 -19.67
C ALA A 426 -46.80 15.53 -19.46
N PRO A 427 -46.85 16.88 -19.36
CA PRO A 427 -45.64 17.68 -19.15
C PRO A 427 -44.98 17.42 -17.78
N LEU A 428 -45.75 17.12 -16.72
CA LEU A 428 -45.20 16.74 -15.42
C LEU A 428 -44.46 15.40 -15.47
N ILE A 429 -44.98 14.42 -16.21
CA ILE A 429 -44.30 13.14 -16.41
C ILE A 429 -43.01 13.34 -17.22
N ASP A 430 -43.04 14.17 -18.25
CA ASP A 430 -41.85 14.45 -19.06
C ASP A 430 -40.80 15.24 -18.27
N GLU A 431 -41.22 16.19 -17.43
CA GLU A 431 -40.32 16.88 -16.50
C GLU A 431 -39.73 15.91 -15.47
N HIS A 432 -40.54 15.01 -14.92
CA HIS A 432 -40.05 13.98 -14.00
C HIS A 432 -39.03 13.05 -14.66
N ARG A 433 -39.29 12.62 -15.91
CA ARG A 433 -38.34 11.82 -16.70
C ARG A 433 -37.05 12.57 -16.96
N ARG A 434 -37.14 13.83 -17.38
CA ARG A 434 -35.98 14.71 -17.61
C ARG A 434 -35.16 14.90 -16.34
N LEU A 435 -35.80 15.17 -15.20
CA LEU A 435 -35.12 15.32 -13.91
C LEU A 435 -34.43 14.02 -13.49
N LYS A 436 -35.07 12.87 -13.72
CA LYS A 436 -34.50 11.55 -13.44
C LYS A 436 -33.27 11.26 -14.31
N GLU A 437 -33.30 11.62 -15.58
CA GLU A 437 -32.15 11.52 -16.49
C GLU A 437 -31.01 12.44 -16.06
N ILE A 438 -31.31 13.68 -15.66
CA ILE A 438 -30.31 14.62 -15.14
C ILE A 438 -29.64 14.05 -13.88
N CYS A 439 -30.43 13.52 -12.93
CA CYS A 439 -29.90 12.90 -11.71
C CYS A 439 -29.00 11.70 -12.05
N SER A 440 -29.45 10.82 -12.95
CA SER A 440 -28.67 9.65 -13.39
C SER A 440 -27.34 10.05 -14.04
N ARG A 441 -27.36 11.07 -14.91
CA ARG A 441 -26.15 11.61 -15.54
C ARG A 441 -25.19 12.20 -14.51
N GLN A 442 -25.72 12.95 -13.54
CA GLN A 442 -24.92 13.53 -12.47
C GLN A 442 -24.31 12.45 -11.55
N ASP A 443 -25.06 11.38 -11.26
CA ASP A 443 -24.56 10.23 -10.51
C ASP A 443 -23.43 9.51 -11.24
N LEU A 444 -23.56 9.31 -12.55
CA LEU A 444 -22.51 8.72 -13.38
C LEU A 444 -21.24 9.59 -13.39
N GLU A 445 -21.40 10.90 -13.63
CA GLU A 445 -20.28 11.86 -13.62
C GLU A 445 -19.59 11.92 -12.25
N SER A 446 -20.37 11.92 -11.16
CA SER A 446 -19.82 11.88 -9.80
C SER A 446 -19.04 10.58 -9.53
N SER A 447 -19.53 9.44 -10.06
CA SER A 447 -18.85 8.15 -9.93
C SER A 447 -17.54 8.12 -10.70
N GLN A 448 -17.51 8.71 -11.90
CA GLN A 448 -16.27 8.85 -12.70
C GLN A 448 -15.25 9.71 -11.96
N LYS A 449 -15.66 10.89 -11.48
CA LYS A 449 -14.78 11.77 -10.69
C LYS A 449 -14.26 11.09 -9.42
N LEU A 450 -15.09 10.31 -8.72
CA LEU A 450 -14.64 9.54 -7.56
C LEU A 450 -13.61 8.46 -7.92
N SER A 451 -13.76 7.80 -9.06
CA SER A 451 -12.78 6.83 -9.57
C SER A 451 -11.44 7.51 -9.89
N GLU A 452 -11.49 8.69 -10.53
CA GLU A 452 -10.31 9.50 -10.81
C GLU A 452 -9.61 9.95 -9.51
N ILE A 453 -10.35 10.44 -8.52
CA ILE A 453 -9.80 10.83 -7.21
C ILE A 453 -9.12 9.63 -6.55
N LYS A 454 -9.75 8.45 -6.54
CA LYS A 454 -9.12 7.23 -6.00
C LYS A 454 -7.83 6.89 -6.72
N SER A 455 -7.83 6.92 -8.06
CA SER A 455 -6.63 6.68 -8.86
C SER A 455 -5.51 7.67 -8.54
N VAL A 456 -5.84 8.95 -8.37
CA VAL A 456 -4.85 9.98 -8.00
C VAL A 456 -4.32 9.74 -6.59
N HIS A 457 -5.17 9.41 -5.62
CA HIS A 457 -4.74 9.07 -4.25
C HIS A 457 -3.80 7.85 -4.25
N ASP A 458 -4.11 6.81 -5.01
CA ASP A 458 -3.23 5.65 -5.15
C ASP A 458 -1.88 6.02 -5.77
N LYS A 459 -1.88 6.86 -6.81
CA LYS A 459 -0.64 7.37 -7.42
C LYS A 459 0.20 8.19 -6.44
N ILE A 460 -0.44 9.05 -5.64
CA ILE A 460 0.25 9.82 -4.58
C ILE A 460 0.85 8.87 -3.56
N ARG A 461 0.10 7.86 -3.11
CA ARG A 461 0.59 6.86 -2.15
C ARG A 461 1.81 6.12 -2.68
N VAL A 462 1.73 5.56 -3.88
CA VAL A 462 2.86 4.86 -4.51
C VAL A 462 4.06 5.80 -4.68
N SER A 463 3.85 7.02 -5.17
CA SER A 463 4.92 8.01 -5.32
C SER A 463 5.56 8.39 -3.98
N THR A 464 4.78 8.47 -2.91
CA THR A 464 5.28 8.75 -1.55
C THR A 464 6.11 7.59 -1.02
N GLU A 465 5.66 6.34 -1.22
CA GLU A 465 6.41 5.14 -0.86
C GLU A 465 7.72 5.02 -1.66
N GLU A 466 7.69 5.31 -2.96
CA GLU A 466 8.89 5.37 -3.81
C GLU A 466 9.86 6.46 -3.38
N ALA A 467 9.36 7.65 -3.03
CA ALA A 467 10.18 8.75 -2.53
C ALA A 467 10.89 8.35 -1.23
N LYS A 468 10.18 7.71 -0.29
CA LYS A 468 10.77 7.19 0.96
C LYS A 468 11.87 6.16 0.68
N LYS A 469 11.61 5.17 -0.18
CA LYS A 469 12.61 4.17 -0.58
C LYS A 469 13.84 4.84 -1.20
N LYS A 470 13.64 5.81 -2.10
CA LYS A 470 14.74 6.56 -2.71
C LYS A 470 15.53 7.36 -1.68
N GLU A 471 14.86 7.98 -0.71
CA GLU A 471 15.50 8.70 0.39
C GLU A 471 16.33 7.76 1.28
N GLU A 472 15.83 6.56 1.56
CA GLU A 472 16.57 5.51 2.29
C GLU A 472 17.82 5.06 1.51
N THR A 473 17.68 4.77 0.20
CA THR A 473 18.83 4.43 -0.65
C THR A 473 19.83 5.58 -0.76
N TYR A 474 19.36 6.83 -0.80
CA TYR A 474 20.22 8.00 -0.81
C TYR A 474 21.02 8.10 0.48
N LYS A 475 20.39 7.89 1.64
CA LYS A 475 21.07 7.86 2.94
C LYS A 475 22.15 6.77 2.97
N GLN A 476 21.84 5.57 2.48
CA GLN A 476 22.81 4.46 2.37
C GLN A 476 24.00 4.85 1.48
N LEU A 477 23.74 5.37 0.28
CA LEU A 477 24.79 5.79 -0.65
C LEU A 477 25.66 6.93 -0.10
N VAL A 478 25.07 7.87 0.65
CA VAL A 478 25.84 8.92 1.33
C VAL A 478 26.77 8.31 2.38
N THR A 479 26.28 7.38 3.21
CA THR A 479 27.13 6.70 4.19
C THR A 479 28.24 5.87 3.53
N GLU A 480 27.95 5.19 2.41
CA GLU A 480 28.97 4.48 1.65
C GLU A 480 30.03 5.43 1.08
N LEU A 481 29.60 6.58 0.53
CA LEU A 481 30.49 7.60 0.00
C LEU A 481 31.41 8.18 1.09
N GLU A 482 30.88 8.42 2.29
CA GLU A 482 31.67 8.85 3.45
C GLU A 482 32.71 7.81 3.87
N ASN A 483 32.43 6.51 3.67
CA ASN A 483 33.33 5.40 4.00
C ASN A 483 34.34 5.08 2.88
N LEU A 484 34.17 5.62 1.67
CA LEU A 484 35.06 5.39 0.55
C LEU A 484 36.34 6.26 0.64
N PRO A 485 37.52 5.71 0.33
CA PRO A 485 38.76 6.50 0.29
C PRO A 485 38.65 7.63 -0.76
N GLN A 486 38.90 8.86 -0.31
CA GLN A 486 38.77 10.12 -1.08
C GLN A 486 39.86 10.35 -2.14
N ASP A 487 40.49 9.27 -2.64
CA ASP A 487 41.65 9.33 -3.53
C ASP A 487 41.27 9.71 -4.99
N ALA A 488 40.00 9.61 -5.38
CA ALA A 488 39.52 9.98 -6.71
C ALA A 488 38.46 11.08 -6.65
N SER A 489 38.73 12.19 -7.34
CA SER A 489 37.80 13.32 -7.40
C SER A 489 36.53 12.95 -8.16
N ARG A 490 35.39 13.54 -7.78
CA ARG A 490 34.11 13.40 -8.50
C ARG A 490 34.25 13.67 -10.00
N SER A 491 35.15 14.58 -10.39
CA SER A 491 35.39 14.87 -11.81
C SER A 491 36.01 13.68 -12.55
N ALA A 492 36.90 12.91 -11.92
CA ALA A 492 37.50 11.72 -12.51
C ALA A 492 36.44 10.63 -12.80
N TYR A 493 35.54 10.38 -11.84
CA TYR A 493 34.40 9.47 -12.07
C TYR A 493 33.46 10.00 -13.14
N THR A 494 33.18 11.31 -13.15
CA THR A 494 32.29 11.92 -14.16
C THR A 494 32.90 11.83 -15.55
N GLN A 495 34.20 12.09 -15.70
CA GLN A 495 34.93 11.94 -16.96
C GLN A 495 34.90 10.49 -17.43
N ARG A 496 35.19 9.53 -16.55
CA ARG A 496 35.14 8.10 -16.88
C ARG A 496 33.75 7.65 -17.31
N ILE A 497 32.69 8.12 -16.64
CA ILE A 497 31.30 7.84 -17.03
C ILE A 497 31.00 8.45 -18.41
N LEU A 498 31.42 9.69 -18.68
CA LEU A 498 31.22 10.34 -19.97
C LEU A 498 31.97 9.62 -21.10
N GLU A 499 33.18 9.13 -20.84
CA GLU A 499 33.95 8.28 -21.77
C GLU A 499 33.21 6.98 -22.06
N ILE A 500 32.71 6.28 -21.04
CA ILE A 500 31.91 5.07 -21.20
C ILE A 500 30.65 5.36 -22.02
N VAL A 501 29.94 6.45 -21.73
CA VAL A 501 28.75 6.88 -22.50
C VAL A 501 29.11 7.19 -23.95
N SER A 502 30.24 7.85 -24.21
CA SER A 502 30.72 8.11 -25.57
C SER A 502 31.06 6.81 -26.30
N ASN A 503 31.67 5.84 -25.63
CA ASN A 503 32.00 4.55 -26.21
C ASN A 503 30.73 3.74 -26.52
N ILE A 504 29.73 3.75 -25.64
CA ILE A 504 28.43 3.11 -25.89
C ILE A 504 27.73 3.74 -27.11
N LYS A 505 27.82 5.08 -27.27
CA LYS A 505 27.26 5.74 -28.46
C LYS A 505 27.95 5.29 -29.75
N LYS A 506 29.30 5.27 -29.76
CA LYS A 506 30.07 4.77 -30.91
C LYS A 506 29.72 3.31 -31.24
N GLN A 507 29.65 2.45 -30.22
CA GLN A 507 29.24 1.06 -30.39
C GLN A 507 27.84 0.92 -30.99
N LYS A 508 26.87 1.74 -30.55
CA LYS A 508 25.51 1.73 -31.15
C LYS A 508 25.52 2.16 -32.61
N GLU A 509 26.31 3.16 -32.97
CA GLU A 509 26.46 3.59 -34.36
C GLU A 509 27.08 2.48 -35.22
N GLU A 510 28.13 1.82 -34.73
CA GLU A 510 28.76 0.69 -35.40
C GLU A 510 27.81 -0.51 -35.54
N ILE A 511 27.06 -0.87 -34.48
CA ILE A 511 26.03 -1.92 -34.54
C ILE A 511 24.97 -1.55 -35.59
N THR A 512 24.53 -0.30 -35.63
CA THR A 512 23.53 0.14 -36.61
C THR A 512 24.05 0.00 -38.04
N LYS A 513 25.33 0.31 -38.26
CA LYS A 513 26.02 0.10 -39.54
C LYS A 513 26.13 -1.38 -39.90
N ILE A 514 26.56 -2.23 -38.96
CA ILE A 514 26.62 -3.69 -39.18
C ILE A 514 25.23 -4.24 -39.53
N LEU A 515 24.17 -3.74 -38.88
CA LEU A 515 22.79 -4.12 -39.18
C LEU A 515 22.32 -3.65 -40.56
N SER A 516 22.73 -2.46 -41.03
CA SER A 516 22.43 -2.03 -42.41
C SER A 516 23.16 -2.90 -43.42
N ASP A 517 24.45 -3.14 -43.21
CA ASP A 517 25.29 -3.94 -44.11
C ASP A 517 24.77 -5.39 -44.18
N THR A 518 24.35 -5.97 -43.04
CA THR A 518 23.73 -7.30 -42.99
C THR A 518 22.40 -7.33 -43.75
N LYS A 519 21.57 -6.29 -43.64
CA LYS A 519 20.31 -6.20 -44.40
C LYS A 519 20.55 -6.10 -45.90
N ASP A 520 21.56 -5.35 -46.31
CA ASP A 520 21.89 -5.17 -47.71
C ASP A 520 22.50 -6.45 -48.30
N LEU A 521 23.40 -7.13 -47.57
CA LEU A 521 23.86 -8.47 -47.93
C LEU A 521 22.69 -9.46 -48.06
N GLN A 522 21.73 -9.45 -47.14
CA GLN A 522 20.55 -10.33 -47.25
C GLN A 522 19.71 -10.03 -48.48
N LYS A 523 19.55 -8.74 -48.86
CA LYS A 523 18.85 -8.36 -50.10
C LYS A 523 19.61 -8.82 -51.34
N GLU A 524 20.94 -8.71 -51.34
CA GLU A 524 21.79 -9.17 -52.44
C GLU A 524 21.70 -10.68 -52.60
N ILE A 525 21.80 -11.45 -51.50
CA ILE A 525 21.60 -12.90 -51.48
C ILE A 525 20.24 -13.25 -52.07
N ASN A 526 19.16 -12.67 -51.55
CA ASN A 526 17.81 -12.95 -52.04
C ASN A 526 17.64 -12.55 -53.52
N SER A 527 18.25 -11.44 -53.96
CA SER A 527 18.21 -11.02 -55.36
C SER A 527 18.98 -11.98 -56.27
N LEU A 528 20.13 -12.51 -55.83
CA LEU A 528 20.93 -13.44 -56.60
C LEU A 528 20.26 -14.81 -56.67
N THR A 529 19.74 -15.33 -55.55
CA THR A 529 18.94 -16.56 -55.50
C THR A 529 17.73 -16.46 -56.43
N GLY A 530 16.95 -15.37 -56.34
CA GLY A 530 15.80 -15.18 -57.23
C GLY A 530 16.17 -14.93 -58.70
N LYS A 531 17.38 -14.42 -59.00
CA LYS A 531 17.90 -14.37 -60.38
C LYS A 531 18.25 -15.77 -60.87
N LEU A 532 18.97 -16.56 -60.07
CA LEU A 532 19.37 -17.94 -60.36
C LEU A 532 18.14 -18.78 -60.71
N ASP A 533 17.12 -18.79 -59.84
CA ASP A 533 15.89 -19.58 -60.05
C ASP A 533 15.17 -19.21 -61.35
N ARG A 534 15.01 -17.92 -61.64
CA ARG A 534 14.36 -17.45 -62.88
C ARG A 534 15.17 -17.82 -64.11
N THR A 535 16.49 -17.64 -64.07
CA THR A 535 17.37 -17.99 -65.19
C THR A 535 17.40 -19.50 -65.42
N PHE A 536 17.40 -20.30 -64.37
CA PHE A 536 17.34 -21.75 -64.46
C PHE A 536 16.00 -22.20 -65.04
N ALA A 537 14.85 -21.70 -64.55
CA ALA A 537 13.53 -22.06 -65.07
C ALA A 537 13.38 -21.78 -66.58
N VAL A 538 13.85 -20.62 -67.06
CA VAL A 538 13.82 -20.29 -68.49
C VAL A 538 14.73 -21.22 -69.29
N THR A 539 15.94 -21.48 -68.78
CA THR A 539 16.91 -22.36 -69.46
C THR A 539 16.40 -23.80 -69.49
N ASP A 540 15.84 -24.29 -68.39
CA ASP A 540 15.24 -25.61 -68.25
C ASP A 540 14.09 -25.80 -69.24
N GLU A 541 13.15 -24.84 -69.34
CA GLU A 541 12.06 -24.91 -70.30
C GLU A 541 12.53 -24.92 -71.76
N LEU A 542 13.48 -24.05 -72.13
CA LEU A 542 13.98 -23.94 -73.49
C LEU A 542 14.71 -25.22 -73.91
N VAL A 543 15.64 -25.68 -73.07
CA VAL A 543 16.43 -26.88 -73.34
C VAL A 543 15.54 -28.14 -73.32
N PHE A 544 14.51 -28.19 -72.47
CA PHE A 544 13.53 -29.28 -72.45
C PHE A 544 12.68 -29.34 -73.73
N LYS A 545 12.26 -28.18 -74.27
CA LYS A 545 11.50 -28.12 -75.53
C LYS A 545 12.32 -28.65 -76.71
N ASP A 546 13.60 -28.34 -76.77
CA ASP A 546 14.49 -28.78 -77.85
C ASP A 546 14.97 -30.24 -77.66
N ALA A 547 15.14 -30.70 -76.41
CA ALA A 547 15.45 -32.09 -76.07
C ALA A 547 14.38 -33.11 -76.49
N LYS A 548 13.15 -32.66 -76.80
CA LYS A 548 12.11 -33.51 -77.38
C LYS A 548 12.37 -33.86 -78.85
N LYS A 549 13.14 -33.03 -79.57
CA LYS A 549 13.37 -33.14 -81.02
C LYS A 549 14.71 -33.78 -81.36
N ASP A 550 15.73 -33.58 -80.53
CA ASP A 550 17.11 -34.03 -80.80
C ASP A 550 17.71 -34.79 -79.60
N GLU A 551 18.28 -35.96 -79.86
CA GLU A 551 18.91 -36.83 -78.85
C GLU A 551 20.19 -36.21 -78.26
N SER A 552 20.90 -35.40 -79.04
CA SER A 552 22.09 -34.68 -78.56
C SER A 552 21.73 -33.60 -77.52
N VAL A 553 20.61 -32.89 -77.74
CA VAL A 553 20.06 -31.89 -76.82
C VAL A 553 19.49 -32.57 -75.56
N ARG A 554 18.96 -33.79 -75.68
CA ARG A 554 18.52 -34.59 -74.53
C ARG A 554 19.66 -34.94 -73.57
N LYS A 555 20.86 -35.24 -74.08
CA LYS A 555 22.06 -35.41 -73.24
C LYS A 555 22.44 -34.10 -72.56
N SER A 556 22.37 -32.98 -73.28
CA SER A 556 22.66 -31.64 -72.74
C SER A 556 21.67 -31.23 -71.64
N TYR A 557 20.38 -31.56 -71.77
CA TYR A 557 19.37 -31.37 -70.73
C TYR A 557 19.71 -32.16 -69.44
N LYS A 558 20.12 -33.43 -69.57
CA LYS A 558 20.54 -34.24 -68.41
C LYS A 558 21.76 -33.62 -67.71
N TYR A 559 22.72 -33.10 -68.46
CA TYR A 559 23.87 -32.41 -67.87
C TYR A 559 23.49 -31.08 -67.19
N LEU A 560 22.53 -30.32 -67.75
CA LEU A 560 22.01 -29.10 -67.14
C LEU A 560 21.31 -29.38 -65.80
N ALA A 561 20.43 -30.39 -65.76
CA ALA A 561 19.75 -30.81 -64.55
C ALA A 561 20.74 -31.30 -63.47
N ALA A 562 21.71 -32.13 -63.86
CA ALA A 562 22.77 -32.61 -62.98
C ALA A 562 23.66 -31.47 -62.45
N LEU A 563 23.97 -30.48 -63.28
CA LEU A 563 24.73 -29.30 -62.87
C LEU A 563 23.98 -28.50 -61.80
N HIS A 564 22.70 -28.24 -62.01
CA HIS A 564 21.89 -27.51 -61.04
C HIS A 564 21.72 -28.27 -59.73
N GLU A 565 21.53 -29.59 -59.78
CA GLU A 565 21.48 -30.44 -58.59
C GLU A 565 22.81 -30.41 -57.81
N ASN A 566 23.95 -30.55 -58.50
CA ASN A 566 25.27 -30.48 -57.87
C ASN A 566 25.54 -29.10 -57.27
N CYS A 567 25.16 -28.00 -57.94
CA CYS A 567 25.30 -26.65 -57.41
C CYS A 567 24.42 -26.43 -56.17
N ASN A 568 23.19 -26.96 -56.16
CA ASN A 568 22.32 -26.89 -54.97
C ASN A 568 22.88 -27.69 -53.80
N GLN A 569 23.43 -28.89 -54.04
CA GLN A 569 24.12 -29.66 -53.01
C GLN A 569 25.34 -28.91 -52.46
N LEU A 570 26.09 -28.20 -53.32
CA LEU A 570 27.21 -27.37 -52.91
C LEU A 570 26.76 -26.20 -52.02
N ILE A 571 25.70 -25.49 -52.41
CA ILE A 571 25.12 -24.39 -51.60
C ILE A 571 24.71 -24.91 -50.22
N GLN A 572 23.97 -26.02 -50.16
CA GLN A 572 23.57 -26.64 -48.89
C GLN A 572 24.78 -27.03 -48.04
N THR A 573 25.82 -27.62 -48.64
CA THR A 573 27.04 -27.99 -47.91
C THR A 573 27.75 -26.78 -47.31
N ILE A 574 27.78 -25.64 -48.04
CA ILE A 574 28.34 -24.38 -47.54
C ILE A 574 27.50 -23.84 -46.38
N GLU A 575 26.17 -23.89 -46.46
CA GLU A 575 25.26 -23.47 -45.37
C GLU A 575 25.41 -24.36 -44.12
N TYR A 576 25.53 -25.68 -44.30
CA TYR A 576 25.82 -26.62 -43.21
C TYR A 576 27.19 -26.36 -42.58
N THR A 577 28.21 -26.09 -43.40
CA THR A 577 29.53 -25.71 -42.89
C THR A 577 29.45 -24.42 -42.07
N GLY A 578 28.70 -23.42 -42.54
CA GLY A 578 28.50 -22.16 -41.84
C GLY A 578 27.68 -22.25 -40.55
N THR A 579 26.82 -23.27 -40.40
CA THR A 579 26.12 -23.56 -39.14
C THR A 579 27.05 -24.24 -38.15
N ILE A 580 27.80 -25.26 -38.59
CA ILE A 580 28.79 -25.95 -37.76
C ILE A 580 29.87 -24.97 -37.25
N LEU A 581 30.37 -24.07 -38.10
CA LEU A 581 31.35 -23.06 -37.66
C LEU A 581 30.82 -22.11 -36.58
N ARG A 582 29.52 -21.78 -36.62
CA ARG A 582 28.88 -20.99 -35.55
C ARG A 582 28.77 -21.79 -34.26
N GLU A 583 28.34 -23.04 -34.34
CA GLU A 583 28.26 -23.93 -33.17
C GLU A 583 29.63 -24.16 -32.53
N ILE A 584 30.69 -24.35 -33.34
CA ILE A 584 32.07 -24.45 -32.84
C ILE A 584 32.43 -23.19 -32.04
N ARG A 585 32.16 -22.01 -32.60
CA ARG A 585 32.47 -20.74 -31.95
C ARG A 585 31.69 -20.53 -30.65
N ASP A 586 30.41 -20.91 -30.63
CA ASP A 586 29.58 -20.82 -29.43
C ASP A 586 30.09 -21.78 -28.33
N LEU A 587 30.54 -22.98 -28.70
CA LEU A 587 31.17 -23.93 -27.78
C LEU A 587 32.52 -23.43 -27.29
N GLU A 588 33.33 -22.80 -28.14
CA GLU A 588 34.59 -22.16 -27.74
C GLU A 588 34.35 -21.03 -26.73
N GLU A 589 33.34 -20.19 -26.94
CA GLU A 589 32.97 -19.12 -26.00
C GLU A 589 32.49 -19.70 -24.65
N GLN A 590 31.72 -20.80 -24.66
CA GLN A 590 31.32 -21.52 -23.44
C GLN A 590 32.53 -22.09 -22.70
N ILE A 591 33.50 -22.66 -23.42
CA ILE A 591 34.74 -23.16 -22.82
C ILE A 591 35.53 -22.01 -22.19
N GLU A 592 35.61 -20.85 -22.84
CA GLU A 592 36.33 -19.70 -22.32
C GLU A 592 35.65 -19.10 -21.08
N THR A 593 34.30 -19.05 -21.06
CA THR A 593 33.54 -18.61 -19.88
C THR A 593 33.69 -19.57 -18.69
N GLU A 594 33.64 -20.89 -18.93
CA GLU A 594 33.86 -21.91 -17.89
C GLU A 594 35.32 -21.93 -17.39
N ASN A 595 36.29 -21.68 -18.26
CA ASN A 595 37.70 -21.51 -17.84
C ASN A 595 37.94 -20.22 -17.06
N GLY A 596 37.23 -19.13 -17.41
CA GLY A 596 37.25 -17.87 -16.66
C GLY A 596 36.56 -17.99 -15.30
N SER A 597 35.59 -18.88 -15.18
CA SER A 597 35.03 -19.31 -13.91
C SER A 597 36.12 -20.03 -13.11
N LYS A 598 36.46 -19.50 -11.93
CA LYS A 598 37.43 -20.12 -11.00
C LYS A 598 36.89 -21.43 -10.37
N THR A 599 36.03 -22.18 -11.05
CA THR A 599 35.36 -23.39 -10.56
C THR A 599 36.38 -24.43 -10.13
N VAL A 600 37.43 -24.66 -10.93
CA VAL A 600 38.51 -25.61 -10.58
C VAL A 600 39.28 -25.14 -9.35
N ALA A 601 39.72 -23.89 -9.31
CA ALA A 601 40.44 -23.34 -8.16
C ALA A 601 39.58 -23.32 -6.88
N ASN A 602 38.28 -23.07 -7.01
CA ASN A 602 37.33 -23.11 -5.91
C ASN A 602 37.13 -24.54 -5.39
N LEU A 603 37.02 -25.53 -6.29
CA LEU A 603 36.92 -26.94 -5.91
C LEU A 603 38.21 -27.44 -5.24
N GLU A 604 39.38 -27.04 -5.72
CA GLU A 604 40.67 -27.33 -5.07
C GLU A 604 40.74 -26.72 -3.67
N ARG A 605 40.26 -25.49 -3.49
CA ARG A 605 40.18 -24.84 -2.19
C ARG A 605 39.25 -25.57 -1.24
N ILE A 606 38.05 -25.94 -1.69
CA ILE A 606 37.09 -26.72 -0.90
C ILE A 606 37.67 -28.08 -0.51
N LEU A 607 38.39 -28.75 -1.42
CA LEU A 607 39.05 -30.03 -1.14
C LEU A 607 40.19 -29.88 -0.11
N SER A 608 40.95 -28.79 -0.19
CA SER A 608 41.95 -28.42 0.82
C SER A 608 41.31 -28.22 2.20
N ASP A 609 40.27 -27.39 2.27
CA ASP A 609 39.55 -27.08 3.51
C ASP A 609 38.94 -28.36 4.12
N TYR A 610 38.34 -29.22 3.28
CA TYR A 610 37.82 -30.51 3.72
C TYR A 610 38.90 -31.44 4.30
N LYS A 611 40.09 -31.49 3.69
CA LYS A 611 41.22 -32.27 4.21
C LYS A 611 41.68 -31.73 5.57
N ALA A 612 41.75 -30.41 5.72
CA ALA A 612 42.13 -29.76 6.98
C ALA A 612 41.13 -30.09 8.10
N ILE A 613 39.83 -29.94 7.84
CA ILE A 613 38.76 -30.31 8.79
C ILE A 613 38.86 -31.79 9.19
N ARG A 614 39.13 -32.68 8.23
CA ARG A 614 39.27 -34.11 8.53
C ARG A 614 40.49 -34.40 9.41
N GLN A 615 41.61 -33.71 9.18
CA GLN A 615 42.80 -33.81 10.02
C GLN A 615 42.52 -33.30 11.44
N GLU A 616 41.88 -32.14 11.56
CA GLU A 616 41.53 -31.54 12.85
C GLU A 616 40.55 -32.44 13.65
N ASN A 617 39.51 -32.95 12.99
CA ASN A 617 38.58 -33.91 13.60
C ASN A 617 39.28 -35.21 14.03
N SER A 618 40.25 -35.70 13.26
CA SER A 618 41.03 -36.88 13.65
C SER A 618 41.92 -36.61 14.88
N ALA A 619 42.51 -35.41 14.96
CA ALA A 619 43.32 -34.99 16.11
C ALA A 619 42.45 -34.79 17.36
N LEU A 620 41.25 -34.22 17.21
CA LEU A 620 40.27 -34.09 18.29
C LEU A 620 39.80 -35.47 18.77
N ALA A 621 39.49 -36.39 17.86
CA ALA A 621 39.11 -37.76 18.20
C ALA A 621 40.24 -38.58 18.85
N ALA A 622 41.51 -38.23 18.61
CA ALA A 622 42.65 -38.80 19.33
C ALA A 622 42.73 -38.23 20.76
N LYS A 623 42.62 -36.90 20.93
CA LYS A 623 42.61 -36.25 22.24
C LYS A 623 41.46 -36.71 23.15
N VAL A 624 40.28 -36.97 22.57
CA VAL A 624 39.10 -37.50 23.31
C VAL A 624 39.30 -38.97 23.73
N ARG A 625 40.23 -39.71 23.10
CA ARG A 625 40.56 -41.09 23.51
C ARG A 625 41.68 -41.17 24.53
N GLU A 626 42.49 -40.12 24.67
CA GLU A 626 43.61 -40.05 25.62
C GLU A 626 43.25 -39.38 26.96
N GLY A 627 42.10 -38.70 27.04
CA GLY A 627 41.47 -38.27 28.30
C GLY A 627 40.32 -39.19 28.67
#